data_AF-A0A9E2ZEF0-F1
#
_entry.id   AF-A0A9E2ZEF0-F1
#
_cell.length_a   1.000
_cell.length_b   1.000
_cell.length_c   1.000
_cell.angle_alpha   90.00
_cell.angle_beta   90.00
_cell.angle_gamma   90.00
#
_symmetry.space_group_name_H-M   'P 1'
#
loop_
_entity.id
_entity.type
_entity.pdbx_description
1 polymer ?
#
loop_
_entity_poly.entity_id
_entity_poly.type
_entity_poly.pdbx_seq_one_letter_code
_entity_poly.pdbx_strand_id
1 'polypeptide(L)' 'MILASRSPQRRAILEQLGIPFSVRVPGVEELSAGPPEQVAAENARRKAA' A
#
# COMPACT_ATOMS: atom_id res chain seq x y z
N MET A 1 -8.85 10.04 -1.13
CA MET A 1 -7.59 9.33 -0.76
C MET A 1 -7.56 7.97 -1.46
N ILE A 2 -6.38 7.46 -1.85
CA ILE A 2 -6.26 6.14 -2.52
C ILE A 2 -5.40 5.21 -1.67
N LEU A 3 -5.93 4.02 -1.35
CA LEU A 3 -5.18 2.94 -0.71
C LEU A 3 -4.55 2.04 -1.79
N ALA A 4 -3.26 2.24 -2.05
CA ALA A 4 -2.47 1.46 -3.00
C ALA A 4 -1.88 0.19 -2.36
N SER A 5 -2.71 -0.68 -1.76
CA SER A 5 -2.23 -1.92 -1.15
C SER A 5 -3.25 -3.05 -1.29
N ARG A 6 -2.75 -4.27 -1.47
CA ARG A 6 -3.55 -5.51 -1.43
C ARG A 6 -3.77 -6.03 0.00
N SER A 7 -3.16 -5.40 1.01
CA SER A 7 -3.22 -5.89 2.39
C SER A 7 -4.61 -5.69 2.99
N PRO A 8 -5.30 -6.78 3.41
CA PRO A 8 -6.60 -6.67 4.06
C PRO A 8 -6.50 -5.94 5.41
N GLN A 9 -5.38 -6.08 6.12
CA GLN A 9 -5.13 -5.38 7.38
C GLN A 9 -5.05 -3.87 7.19
N ARG A 10 -4.33 -3.38 6.17
CA ARG A 10 -4.22 -1.93 5.90
C ARG A 10 -5.57 -1.31 5.54
N ARG A 11 -6.43 -2.06 4.85
CA ARG A 11 -7.80 -1.66 4.57
C ARG A 11 -8.61 -1.50 5.86
N ALA A 12 -8.59 -2.50 6.74
CA ALA A 12 -9.33 -2.48 8.00
C ALA A 12 -8.94 -1.28 8.90
N ILE A 13 -7.64 -0.97 8.98
CA ILE A 13 -7.15 0.21 9.72
C ILE A 13 -7.71 1.51 9.14
N LEU A 14 -7.72 1.66 7.81
CA LEU A 14 -8.24 2.87 7.17
C LEU A 14 -9.77 2.99 7.31
N GLU A 15 -10.50 1.88 7.28
CA GLU A 15 -11.96 1.86 7.52
C GLU A 15 -12.30 2.35 8.93
N GLN A 16 -11.49 2.00 9.93
CA GLN A 16 -11.67 2.47 11.31
C GLN A 16 -11.51 3.99 11.46
N LEU A 17 -10.77 4.66 10.56
CA LEU A 17 -10.58 6.10 10.59
C LEU A 17 -11.79 6.89 10.03
N GLY A 18 -12.76 6.21 9.39
CA GLY A 18 -13.97 6.84 8.86
C GLY A 18 -13.74 7.79 7.67
N ILE A 19 -12.56 7.76 7.06
CA ILE A 19 -12.20 8.62 5.93
C ILE A 19 -12.64 7.96 4.62
N PRO A 20 -13.23 8.69 3.66
CA PRO A 20 -13.51 8.14 2.33
C PRO A 20 -12.22 7.83 1.55
N PHE A 21 -12.04 6.56 1.15
CA PHE A 21 -10.93 6.15 0.31
C PHE A 21 -11.34 5.08 -0.72
N SER A 22 -10.59 5.01 -1.80
CA SER A 22 -10.74 3.97 -2.84
C SER A 22 -9.52 3.05 -2.83
N VAL A 23 -9.72 1.74 -2.95
CA VAL A 23 -8.63 0.77 -3.06
C VAL A 23 -8.23 0.64 -4.52
N ARG A 24 -6.95 0.86 -4.82
CA ARG A 24 -6.35 0.52 -6.12
C ARG A 24 -5.26 -0.49 -5.89
N VAL A 25 -5.45 -1.71 -6.40
CA VAL A 25 -4.39 -2.72 -6.41
C VAL A 25 -3.36 -2.32 -7.46
N PRO A 26 -2.10 -2.02 -7.08
CA PRO A 26 -1.06 -1.75 -8.06
C PRO A 26 -0.83 -3.02 -8.90
N GLY A 27 -0.61 -2.87 -10.21
CA GLY A 27 -0.22 -3.97 -11.10
C GLY A 27 1.22 -4.46 -10.89
N VAL A 28 1.91 -3.93 -9.88
CA VAL A 28 3.31 -4.21 -9.56
C VAL A 28 3.37 -4.98 -8.24
N GLU A 29 4.05 -6.13 -8.27
CA GLU A 29 4.26 -6.98 -7.09
C GLU A 29 5.12 -6.25 -6.04
N GLU A 30 4.69 -6.29 -4.77
CA GLU A 30 5.47 -5.70 -3.66
C GLU A 30 6.74 -6.54 -3.46
N LEU A 31 7.91 -5.90 -3.47
CA LEU A 31 9.14 -6.55 -3.02
C LEU A 31 8.94 -6.97 -1.56
N SER A 32 9.20 -8.23 -1.25
CA SER A 32 9.07 -8.80 0.10
C SER A 32 10.42 -9.14 0.75
N ALA A 33 11.52 -8.97 0.01
CA ALA A 33 12.87 -9.32 0.44
C ALA A 33 13.81 -8.11 0.43
N GLY A 34 14.63 -8.00 1.47
CA GLY A 34 15.61 -6.93 1.66
C GLY A 34 15.38 -6.11 2.94
N PRO A 35 16.22 -5.09 3.21
CA PRO A 35 16.07 -4.24 4.38
C PRO A 35 14.69 -3.56 4.40
N PRO A 36 13.93 -3.61 5.52
CA PRO A 36 12.52 -3.20 5.57
C PRO A 36 12.27 -1.77 5.08
N GLU A 37 13.17 -0.88 5.42
CA GLU A 37 13.13 0.54 5.07
C GLU A 37 13.40 0.82 3.59
N GLN A 38 14.26 0.03 2.94
CA GLN A 38 14.48 0.11 1.50
C GLN A 38 13.31 -0.47 0.70
N VAL A 39 12.79 -1.62 1.16
CA VAL A 39 11.62 -2.27 0.58
C VAL A 39 10.39 -1.37 0.65
N ALA A 40 10.16 -0.70 1.78
CA ALA A 40 9.04 0.23 1.95
C ALA A 40 9.14 1.43 0.99
N ALA A 41 10.32 2.05 0.86
CA ALA A 41 10.54 3.20 -0.02
C ALA A 41 10.38 2.84 -1.51
N GLU A 42 10.91 1.70 -1.95
CA GLU A 42 10.82 1.26 -3.33
C GLU A 42 9.40 0.85 -3.72
N ASN A 43 8.70 0.13 -2.83
CA ASN A 43 7.29 -0.18 -3.03
C ASN A 43 6.42 1.09 -3.07
N ALA A 44 6.74 2.13 -2.28
CA ALA A 44 6.04 3.40 -2.34
C ALA A 44 6.23 4.12 -3.69
N ARG A 45 7.46 4.13 -4.23
CA ARG A 45 7.74 4.70 -5.57
C ARG A 45 7.00 3.95 -6.68
N ARG A 46 7.08 2.61 -6.68
CA ARG A 46 6.41 1.76 -7.69
C ARG A 46 4.89 1.90 -7.70
N LYS A 47 4.30 2.33 -6.59
CA LYS A 47 2.86 2.58 -6.45
C LYS A 47 2.41 3.97 -6.88
N ALA A 48 3.35 4.92 -6.99
CA ALA A 48 3.08 6.31 -7.30
C ALA A 48 3.19 6.65 -8.80
N ALA A 49 3.80 5.75 -9.59
CA ALA A 49 3.79 5.78 -11.06
C ALA A 49 2.49 5.16 -11.60
#